data_AF-A0A2E2W5F3-F1
#
_entry.id   AF-A0A2E2W5F3-F1
#
_cell.length_a   1.000
_cell.length_b   1.000
_cell.length_c   1.000
_cell.angle_alpha   90.00
_cell.angle_beta   90.00
_cell.angle_gamma   90.00
#
_symmetry.space_group_name_H-M   'P 1'
#
loop_
_entity.id
_entity.type
_entity.pdbx_description
1 polymer ?
#
loop_
_entity_poly.entity_id
_entity_poly.type
_entity_poly.pdbx_seq_one_letter_code
_entity_poly.pdbx_strand_id
1 'polypeptide(L)'
;MARHPIYTVSLAMLSACIANGQCRPDRWQPMMSGAAIFTFLNFIYFSCLVVFYPAYIDHIWRPKYRSGWLLAGVSMEEELLFAGTLGLMWCSLYEHLYWHQYLPEAST
;
A
#
# COMPACT_ATOMS: atom_id res chain seq x y z
N MET A 1 6.44 -3.88 24.06
CA MET A 1 6.12 -4.30 22.67
C MET A 1 6.21 -3.08 21.77
N ALA A 2 7.38 -2.80 21.18
CA ALA A 2 7.49 -1.78 20.14
C ALA A 2 6.94 -2.39 18.85
N ARG A 3 5.69 -2.08 18.48
CA ARG A 3 5.14 -2.43 17.17
C ARG A 3 5.95 -1.68 16.11
N HIS A 4 6.39 -2.37 15.07
CA HIS A 4 7.11 -1.74 13.96
C HIS A 4 6.24 -0.59 13.40
N PRO A 5 6.78 0.62 13.13
CA PRO A 5 5.98 1.78 12.70
C PRO A 5 5.07 1.53 11.50
N ILE A 6 5.49 0.61 10.61
CA ILE A 6 4.76 0.19 9.41
C ILE A 6 3.34 -0.30 9.76
N TYR A 7 3.17 -1.06 10.84
CA TYR A 7 1.85 -1.54 11.26
C TYR A 7 0.89 -0.42 11.63
N THR A 8 1.41 0.58 12.36
CA THR A 8 0.63 1.74 12.78
C THR A 8 0.19 2.55 11.57
N VAL A 9 1.09 2.74 10.60
CA VAL A 9 0.80 3.46 9.36
C VAL A 9 -0.21 2.68 8.49
N SER A 10 -0.01 1.38 8.26
CA SER A 10 -0.94 0.56 7.49
C SER A 10 -2.35 0.54 8.09
N LEU A 11 -2.48 0.45 9.41
CA LEU A 11 -3.79 0.52 10.09
C LEU A 11 -4.43 1.90 9.96
N ALA A 12 -3.66 2.97 10.08
CA ALA A 12 -4.16 4.34 9.89
C ALA A 12 -4.61 4.60 8.46
N MET A 13 -3.88 4.08 7.47
CA MET A 13 -4.25 4.20 6.06
C MET A 13 -5.49 3.37 5.73
N LEU A 14 -5.59 2.15 6.28
CA LEU A 14 -6.77 1.30 6.10
C LEU A 14 -8.03 1.95 6.69
N SER A 15 -7.95 2.54 7.89
CA SER A 15 -9.08 3.25 8.49
C SER A 15 -9.47 4.50 7.71
N ALA A 16 -8.50 5.25 7.20
CA ALA A 16 -8.74 6.41 6.34
C ALA A 16 -9.44 6.01 5.01
N CYS A 17 -9.02 4.91 4.39
CA CYS A 17 -9.65 4.39 3.18
C CYS A 17 -11.09 3.93 3.43
N ILE A 18 -11.36 3.24 4.54
CA ILE A 18 -12.72 2.83 4.91
C ILE A 18 -13.59 4.08 5.12
N ALA A 19 -13.09 5.08 5.86
CA ALA A 19 -13.81 6.32 6.08
C ALA A 19 -14.16 7.02 4.75
N ASN A 20 -13.19 7.11 3.82
CA ASN A 20 -13.42 7.74 2.52
C ASN A 20 -14.41 6.96 1.65
N GLY A 21 -14.31 5.63 1.64
CA GLY A 21 -15.23 4.77 0.90
C GLY A 21 -16.68 4.81 1.43
N GLN A 22 -16.87 5.04 2.72
CA GLN A 22 -18.20 5.25 3.31
C GLN A 22 -18.78 6.62 2.95
N CYS A 23 -17.95 7.66 2.86
CA CYS A 23 -18.39 9.01 2.49
C CYS A 23 -18.74 9.14 0.99
N ARG A 24 -18.03 8.44 0.10
CA ARG A 24 -18.30 8.45 -1.35
C ARG A 24 -18.17 7.04 -1.96
N PRO A 25 -19.26 6.26 -2.02
CA PRO A 25 -19.22 4.89 -2.52
C PRO A 25 -18.93 4.78 -4.03
N ASP A 26 -19.06 5.88 -4.77
CA ASP A 26 -18.67 6.00 -6.18
C ASP A 26 -17.18 5.67 -6.41
N ARG A 27 -16.31 5.92 -5.43
CA ARG A 27 -14.84 5.81 -5.60
C ARG A 27 -14.25 4.44 -5.30
N TRP A 28 -15.05 3.44 -4.94
CA TRP A 28 -14.54 2.11 -4.58
C TRP A 28 -13.84 1.40 -5.75
N GLN A 29 -14.36 1.53 -6.96
CA GLN A 29 -13.78 0.90 -8.15
C GLN A 29 -12.34 1.38 -8.42
N PRO A 30 -12.07 2.69 -8.56
CA PRO A 30 -10.70 3.17 -8.77
C PRO A 30 -9.78 2.87 -7.58
N MET A 31 -10.28 2.94 -6.33
CA MET A 31 -9.49 2.60 -5.15
C MET A 31 -9.00 1.15 -5.19
N MET A 32 -9.85 0.20 -5.56
CA MET A 32 -9.46 -1.21 -5.71
C MET A 32 -8.45 -1.42 -6.83
N SER A 33 -8.59 -0.71 -7.96
CA SER A 33 -7.59 -0.76 -9.05
C SER A 33 -6.22 -0.25 -8.59
N GLY A 34 -6.18 0.86 -7.84
CA GLY A 34 -4.94 1.38 -7.25
C GLY A 34 -4.29 0.38 -6.29
N ALA A 35 -5.09 -0.23 -5.41
CA ALA A 35 -4.63 -1.27 -4.51
C ALA A 35 -4.02 -2.47 -5.25
N ALA A 36 -4.70 -2.95 -6.30
CA ALA A 36 -4.25 -4.08 -7.09
C ALA A 36 -2.92 -3.79 -7.80
N ILE A 37 -2.79 -2.62 -8.45
CA ILE A 37 -1.57 -2.23 -9.18
C ILE A 37 -0.38 -2.11 -8.23
N PHE A 38 -0.54 -1.40 -7.11
CA PHE A 38 0.56 -1.22 -6.14
C PHE A 38 0.98 -2.53 -5.50
N THR A 39 0.02 -3.40 -5.16
CA THR A 39 0.31 -4.74 -4.61
C THR A 39 1.07 -5.60 -5.62
N PHE A 40 0.66 -5.59 -6.89
CA PHE A 40 1.29 -6.38 -7.93
C PHE A 40 2.71 -5.90 -8.26
N LEU A 41 2.92 -4.59 -8.39
CA LEU A 41 4.25 -4.01 -8.62
C LEU A 41 5.19 -4.29 -7.45
N ASN A 42 4.69 -4.18 -6.22
CA ASN A 42 5.44 -4.50 -5.02
C ASN A 42 5.86 -5.97 -5.00
N PHE A 43 4.94 -6.88 -5.34
CA PHE A 43 5.23 -8.31 -5.46
C PHE A 43 6.34 -8.61 -6.48
N ILE A 44 6.29 -8.00 -7.66
CA ILE A 44 7.34 -8.17 -8.68
C ILE A 44 8.68 -7.64 -8.16
N TYR A 45 8.69 -6.43 -7.60
CA TYR A 45 9.91 -5.78 -7.11
C TYR A 45 10.62 -6.65 -6.06
N PHE A 46 9.89 -7.13 -5.05
CA PHE A 46 10.46 -7.98 -4.02
C PHE A 46 10.88 -9.35 -4.55
N SER A 47 10.11 -9.93 -5.47
CA SER A 47 10.49 -11.19 -6.12
C SER A 47 11.83 -11.06 -6.87
N CYS A 48 12.04 -9.97 -7.60
CA CYS A 48 13.32 -9.69 -8.24
C CYS A 48 14.44 -9.53 -7.19
N LEU A 49 14.19 -8.79 -6.11
CA LEU A 49 15.20 -8.51 -5.08
C LEU A 49 15.70 -9.79 -4.38
N VAL A 50 14.82 -10.75 -4.13
CA VAL A 50 15.17 -12.07 -3.56
C VAL A 50 16.07 -12.86 -4.50
N VAL A 51 15.75 -12.86 -5.79
CA VAL A 51 16.52 -13.61 -6.79
C VAL A 51 17.92 -13.02 -6.97
N PHE A 52 18.05 -11.69 -7.00
CA PHE A 52 19.33 -11.03 -7.23
C PHE A 52 20.19 -10.87 -5.96
N TYR A 53 19.58 -10.67 -4.79
CA TYR A 53 20.31 -10.34 -3.55
C TYR A 53 19.77 -11.09 -2.32
N PRO A 54 19.85 -12.44 -2.29
CA PRO A 54 19.28 -13.23 -1.21
C PRO A 54 19.94 -12.94 0.16
N ALA A 55 21.26 -12.78 0.20
CA ALA A 55 21.99 -12.50 1.45
C ALA A 55 21.72 -11.11 2.05
N TYR A 56 21.32 -10.14 1.21
CA TYR A 56 20.98 -8.78 1.66
C TYR A 56 19.62 -8.76 2.35
N ILE A 57 18.64 -9.49 1.79
CA ILE A 57 17.32 -9.69 2.38
C ILE A 57 17.46 -10.36 3.77
N ASP A 58 18.25 -11.42 3.88
CA ASP A 58 18.39 -12.12 5.17
C ASP A 58 19.02 -11.28 6.28
N HIS A 59 19.89 -10.32 5.97
CA HIS A 59 20.55 -9.49 6.98
C HIS A 59 19.75 -8.25 7.40
N ILE A 60 19.09 -7.58 6.46
CA ILE A 60 18.37 -6.32 6.73
C ILE A 60 16.89 -6.57 6.97
N TRP A 61 16.31 -7.54 6.26
CA TRP A 61 14.89 -7.82 6.29
C TRP A 61 14.48 -8.94 7.26
N ARG A 62 15.41 -9.60 7.97
CA ARG A 62 15.10 -10.42 9.17
C ARG A 62 15.29 -9.64 10.48
N PRO A 63 14.32 -8.83 10.94
CA PRO A 63 14.31 -8.40 12.32
C PRO A 63 13.99 -9.62 13.21
N LYS A 64 14.75 -9.80 14.30
CA LYS A 64 14.68 -10.90 15.29
C LYS A 64 13.29 -11.16 15.92
N TYR A 65 12.27 -10.37 15.59
CA TYR A 65 10.93 -10.37 16.22
C TYR A 65 9.77 -10.55 15.24
N ARG A 66 10.02 -10.97 13.98
CA ARG A 66 8.93 -11.08 13.00
C ARG A 66 8.18 -12.42 13.12
N SER A 67 6.86 -12.31 13.23
CA SER A 67 5.90 -13.41 13.37
C SER A 67 5.88 -14.30 12.13
N GLY A 68 6.54 -15.46 12.21
CA GLY A 68 5.91 -16.77 11.96
C GLY A 68 5.55 -17.23 10.55
N TRP A 69 5.27 -16.37 9.56
CA TRP A 69 4.84 -16.82 8.23
C TRP A 69 5.79 -16.39 7.12
N LEU A 70 6.80 -17.21 6.89
CA LEU A 70 7.74 -17.08 5.78
C LEU A 70 7.15 -17.83 4.56
N LEU A 71 6.26 -17.20 3.81
CA LEU A 71 5.87 -17.73 2.50
C LEU A 71 6.95 -17.31 1.47
N ALA A 72 7.76 -18.27 1.03
CA ALA A 72 8.81 -18.10 0.02
C ALA A 72 9.99 -17.16 0.39
N GLY A 73 10.41 -17.11 1.67
CA GLY A 73 11.66 -16.44 2.05
C GLY A 73 11.57 -14.92 2.25
N VAL A 74 10.40 -14.32 2.03
CA VAL A 74 10.13 -12.90 2.28
C VAL A 74 9.01 -12.79 3.30
N SER A 75 9.16 -11.89 4.26
CA SER A 75 8.07 -11.50 5.16
C SER A 75 7.04 -10.62 4.41
N MET A 76 6.31 -11.24 3.47
CA MET A 76 5.44 -10.57 2.49
C MET A 76 4.17 -9.95 3.11
N GLU A 77 3.63 -10.51 4.19
CA GLU A 77 2.28 -10.12 4.65
C GLU A 77 2.17 -8.65 5.09
N GLU A 78 3.17 -8.13 5.82
CA GLU A 78 3.14 -6.75 6.34
C GLU A 78 3.32 -5.70 5.24
N GLU A 79 4.21 -5.98 4.28
CA GLU A 79 4.50 -5.06 3.18
C GLU A 79 3.44 -5.09 2.09
N LEU A 80 2.83 -6.25 1.81
CA LEU A 80 1.68 -6.29 0.92
C LEU A 80 0.49 -5.54 1.54
N LEU A 81 0.29 -5.62 2.85
CA LEU A 81 -0.72 -4.82 3.55
C LEU A 81 -0.41 -3.33 3.46
N PHE A 82 0.84 -2.93 3.64
CA PHE A 82 1.26 -1.54 3.47
C PHE A 82 1.08 -1.06 2.01
N ALA A 83 1.55 -1.84 1.02
CA ALA A 83 1.42 -1.51 -0.39
C ALA A 83 -0.04 -1.45 -0.84
N GLY A 84 -0.87 -2.38 -0.37
CA GLY A 84 -2.30 -2.40 -0.64
C GLY A 84 -3.04 -1.20 -0.04
N THR A 85 -2.77 -0.88 1.23
CA THR A 85 -3.36 0.30 1.89
C THR A 85 -2.86 1.62 1.28
N LEU A 86 -1.61 1.67 0.82
CA LEU A 86 -1.06 2.78 0.06
C LEU A 86 -1.70 2.93 -1.31
N GLY A 87 -1.93 1.83 -2.03
CA GLY A 87 -2.67 1.83 -3.28
C GLY A 87 -4.13 2.25 -3.12
N LEU A 88 -4.81 1.87 -2.03
CA LEU A 88 -6.16 2.34 -1.69
C LEU A 88 -6.19 3.85 -1.40
N MET A 89 -5.17 4.37 -0.69
CA MET A 89 -5.06 5.81 -0.41
C MET A 89 -4.78 6.61 -1.69
N TRP A 90 -4.04 6.03 -2.64
CA TRP A 90 -3.51 6.74 -3.81
C TRP A 90 -4.58 7.45 -4.64
N CYS A 91 -5.75 6.83 -4.84
CA CYS A 91 -6.86 7.47 -5.57
C CYS A 91 -7.40 8.72 -4.84
N SER A 92 -7.46 8.67 -3.51
CA SER A 92 -7.90 9.79 -2.69
C SER A 92 -6.92 10.96 -2.77
N LEU A 93 -5.62 10.65 -2.77
CA LEU A 93 -4.55 11.63 -2.92
C LEU A 93 -4.54 12.25 -4.31
N TYR A 94 -4.65 11.43 -5.37
CA TYR A 94 -4.68 11.90 -6.75
C TYR A 94 -5.83 12.88 -6.96
N GLU A 95 -7.02 12.55 -6.49
CA GLU A 95 -8.16 13.44 -6.60
C GLU A 95 -7.97 14.74 -5.82
N HIS A 96 -7.38 14.69 -4.62
CA HIS A 96 -7.08 15.91 -3.87
C HIS A 96 -6.04 16.80 -4.55
N LEU A 97 -5.05 16.22 -5.23
CA LEU A 97 -4.02 16.98 -5.94
C LEU A 97 -4.53 17.59 -7.24
N TYR A 98 -5.37 16.86 -7.97
CA TYR A 98 -5.83 17.25 -9.31
C TYR A 98 -7.25 17.82 -9.35
N TRP A 99 -7.90 18.04 -8.19
CA TRP A 99 -9.29 18.55 -8.15
C TRP A 99 -9.50 19.87 -8.90
N HIS A 100 -8.49 20.76 -8.90
CA HIS A 100 -8.54 22.03 -9.61
C HIS A 100 -8.60 21.90 -11.14
N GLN A 101 -8.15 20.77 -11.70
CA GLN A 101 -8.13 20.55 -13.15
C GLN A 101 -9.44 19.97 -13.68
N TYR A 102 -10.31 19.46 -12.81
CA TYR A 102 -11.61 18.89 -13.16
C TYR A 102 -12.79 19.85 -12.93
N LEU A 103 -12.52 21.08 -12.48
CA LEU A 103 -13.51 22.14 -12.51
C LEU A 103 -13.73 22.50 -13.99
N PRO A 104 -14.95 22.32 -14.55
CA PRO A 104 -15.23 22.84 -15.88
C PRO A 104 -14.94 24.34 -15.83
N GLU A 105 -14.25 24.86 -16.85
CA GLU A 105 -14.18 26.30 -17.07
C GLU A 105 -15.60 26.82 -16.99
N ALA A 106 -15.93 27.52 -15.89
CA ALA A 106 -17.23 28.09 -15.70
C ALA A 106 -17.38 29.16 -16.78
N SER A 107 -18.15 28.81 -17.82
CA SER A 107 -18.84 29.69 -18.74
C SER A 107 -18.62 31.19 -18.50
N THR A 108 -17.70 31.79 -19.25
CA THR A 108 -17.73 33.23 -19.57
C THR A 108 -17.38 33.40 -21.03
#